data_AF-A0A2E4ZYM5-F1
#
_entry.id   AF-A0A2E4ZYM5-F1
#
_cell.length_a   1.000
_cell.length_b   1.000
_cell.length_c   1.000
_cell.angle_alpha   90.00
_cell.angle_beta   90.00
_cell.angle_gamma   90.00
#
_symmetry.space_group_name_H-M   'P 1'
#
loop_
_entity.id
_entity.type
_entity.pdbx_description
1 polymer ?
#
loop_
_entity_poly.entity_id
_entity_poly.type
_entity_poly.pdbx_seq_one_letter_code
_entity_poly.pdbx_strand_id
1 'polypeptide(L)'
;MDRWQAKDKLYRKWEKNLKHHGVIFPEGEARLLALLCLYAHFKKPITQDEMVAWIQENGGRYDRQARHLGSDGWFLKSGNTRSTRIKCDQRMRRDELMLHSVKKPNPIWLKQRKISRLYELGKGDWSELLETFADRGCAVCGRFVKHYDKGHLDPQRPYSIENIVPMCVECNNWAGAHNVTFQLDKRNLIARPIKFTFES
;
A
#
# COMPACT_ATOMS: atom_id res chain seq x y z
N MET A 1 17.87 -26.16 5.56
CA MET A 1 17.62 -25.36 6.79
C MET A 1 16.34 -25.90 7.38
N ASP A 2 16.32 -26.28 8.66
CA ASP A 2 15.10 -26.76 9.30
C ASP A 2 14.02 -25.66 9.36
N ARG A 3 12.74 -26.03 9.20
CA ARG A 3 11.61 -25.10 9.08
C ARG A 3 11.42 -24.27 10.35
N TRP A 4 11.70 -24.82 11.52
CA TRP A 4 11.60 -24.10 12.79
C TRP A 4 12.71 -23.07 12.95
N GLN A 5 13.94 -23.42 12.57
CA GLN A 5 15.05 -22.46 12.51
C GLN A 5 14.77 -21.31 11.53
N ALA A 6 14.15 -21.61 10.38
CA ALA A 6 13.75 -20.59 9.42
C ALA A 6 12.67 -19.66 10.00
N LYS A 7 11.69 -20.21 10.71
CA LYS A 7 10.62 -19.46 11.39
C LYS A 7 11.17 -18.49 12.42
N ASP A 8 12.03 -18.95 13.33
CA ASP A 8 12.59 -18.09 14.38
C ASP A 8 13.42 -16.94 13.81
N LYS A 9 14.26 -17.23 12.80
CA LYS A 9 15.04 -16.20 12.10
C LYS A 9 14.13 -15.18 11.43
N LEU A 10 13.05 -15.62 10.79
CA LEU A 10 12.11 -14.73 10.13
C LEU A 10 11.29 -13.92 11.15
N TYR A 11 10.85 -14.53 12.24
CA TYR A 11 10.11 -13.87 13.31
C TYR A 11 10.93 -12.73 13.94
N ARG A 12 12.21 -12.97 14.28
CA ARG A 12 13.10 -11.91 14.79
C ARG A 12 13.26 -10.75 13.80
N LYS A 13 13.31 -11.04 12.50
CA LYS A 13 13.38 -10.00 11.46
C LYS A 13 12.06 -9.23 11.34
N TRP A 14 10.93 -9.91 11.45
CA TRP A 14 9.61 -9.27 11.46
C TRP A 14 9.44 -8.36 12.68
N GLU A 15 9.75 -8.86 13.87
CA GLU A 15 9.63 -8.09 15.10
C GLU A 15 10.47 -6.82 15.07
N LYS A 16 11.72 -6.95 14.63
CA LYS A 16 12.65 -5.81 14.51
C LYS A 16 12.21 -4.79 13.45
N ASN A 17 11.78 -5.23 12.27
CA ASN A 17 11.68 -4.35 11.11
C ASN A 17 10.26 -4.06 10.62
N LEU A 18 9.27 -4.91 10.92
CA LEU A 18 7.96 -4.90 10.25
C LEU A 18 6.78 -4.76 11.22
N LYS A 19 6.91 -5.26 12.46
CA LYS A 19 5.84 -5.23 13.48
C LYS A 19 5.33 -3.82 13.77
N HIS A 20 6.23 -2.85 13.93
CA HIS A 20 5.87 -1.45 14.20
C HIS A 20 5.18 -0.76 13.02
N HIS A 21 5.31 -1.29 11.79
CA HIS A 21 4.55 -0.85 10.63
C HIS A 21 3.16 -1.52 10.54
N GLY A 22 2.84 -2.44 11.46
CA GLY A 22 1.58 -3.17 11.50
C GLY A 22 1.50 -4.36 10.52
N VAL A 23 2.63 -4.82 9.99
CA VAL A 23 2.68 -6.03 9.15
C VAL A 23 2.30 -7.24 10.01
N ILE A 24 1.42 -8.10 9.49
CA ILE A 24 0.88 -9.23 10.24
C ILE A 24 1.77 -10.46 10.02
N PHE A 25 2.27 -11.04 11.11
CA PHE A 25 2.94 -12.34 11.05
C PHE A 25 1.87 -13.45 10.97
N PRO A 26 1.95 -14.41 10.03
CA PRO A 26 0.92 -15.43 9.90
C PRO A 26 0.84 -16.37 11.11
N GLU A 27 -0.37 -16.57 11.62
CA GLU A 27 -0.67 -17.56 12.67
C GLU A 27 -1.15 -18.90 12.08
N GLY A 28 -1.87 -18.87 10.96
CA GLY A 28 -2.37 -20.06 10.27
C GLY A 28 -1.28 -20.80 9.48
N GLU A 29 -1.32 -22.14 9.52
CA GLU A 29 -0.29 -23.01 8.95
C GLU A 29 -0.04 -22.77 7.45
N ALA A 30 -1.09 -22.72 6.62
CA ALA A 30 -0.93 -22.56 5.17
C ALA A 30 -0.20 -21.25 4.80
N ARG A 31 -0.58 -20.12 5.41
CA ARG A 31 0.08 -18.83 5.17
C ARG A 31 1.49 -18.78 5.74
N LEU A 32 1.70 -19.37 6.92
CA LEU A 32 3.02 -19.46 7.53
C LEU A 32 3.97 -20.27 6.64
N LEU A 33 3.57 -21.44 6.18
CA LEU A 33 4.37 -22.28 5.28
C LEU A 33 4.66 -21.61 3.95
N ALA A 34 3.69 -20.91 3.36
CA ALA A 34 3.91 -20.11 2.16
C ALA A 34 4.96 -19.01 2.37
N LEU A 35 4.90 -18.31 3.51
CA LEU A 35 5.88 -17.29 3.86
C LEU A 35 7.27 -17.90 4.12
N LEU A 36 7.34 -19.03 4.80
CA LEU A 36 8.60 -19.76 5.06
C LEU A 36 9.22 -20.28 3.76
N CYS A 37 8.42 -20.81 2.82
CA CYS A 37 8.87 -21.20 1.49
C CYS A 37 9.53 -20.02 0.76
N LEU A 38 8.82 -18.88 0.67
CA LEU A 38 9.36 -17.67 0.05
C LEU A 38 10.61 -17.14 0.76
N TYR A 39 10.74 -17.35 2.07
CA TYR A 39 11.92 -16.98 2.84
C TYR A 39 13.09 -17.96 2.67
N ALA A 40 12.82 -19.26 2.50
CA ALA A 40 13.84 -20.23 2.13
C ALA A 40 14.46 -19.90 0.75
N HIS A 41 13.63 -19.34 -0.14
CA HIS A 41 14.03 -18.83 -1.45
C HIS A 41 14.16 -17.29 -1.47
N PHE A 42 14.61 -16.68 -0.36
CA PHE A 42 14.62 -15.22 -0.22
C PHE A 42 15.33 -14.52 -1.40
N LYS A 43 14.66 -13.52 -1.99
CA LYS A 43 15.08 -12.80 -3.20
C LYS A 43 15.29 -13.65 -4.46
N LYS A 44 14.74 -14.86 -4.51
CA LYS A 44 14.68 -15.68 -5.72
C LYS A 44 13.21 -15.84 -6.14
N PRO A 45 12.86 -15.58 -7.41
CA PRO A 45 11.57 -15.95 -7.96
C PRO A 45 11.37 -17.47 -7.83
N ILE A 46 10.17 -17.87 -7.40
CA ILE A 46 9.71 -19.25 -7.42
C ILE A 46 8.30 -19.31 -8.00
N THR A 47 8.03 -20.34 -8.78
CA THR A 47 6.73 -20.66 -9.38
C THR A 47 5.75 -21.17 -8.33
N GLN A 48 4.45 -21.16 -8.67
CA GLN A 48 3.44 -21.75 -7.79
C GLN A 48 3.68 -23.26 -7.57
N ASP A 49 4.18 -23.98 -8.57
CA ASP A 49 4.37 -25.42 -8.46
C ASP A 49 5.62 -25.77 -7.63
N GLU A 50 6.69 -24.97 -7.71
CA GLU A 50 7.82 -25.08 -6.77
C GLU A 50 7.38 -24.82 -5.32
N MET A 51 6.48 -23.85 -5.10
CA MET A 51 5.90 -23.64 -3.77
C MET A 51 5.07 -24.84 -3.30
N VAL A 52 4.29 -25.47 -4.19
CA VAL A 52 3.53 -26.69 -3.86
C VAL A 52 4.49 -27.79 -3.40
N ALA A 53 5.53 -28.08 -4.20
CA ALA A 53 6.50 -29.12 -3.89
C ALA A 53 7.20 -28.88 -2.54
N TRP A 54 7.72 -27.66 -2.34
CA TRP A 54 8.40 -27.31 -1.09
C TRP A 54 7.47 -27.45 0.13
N ILE A 55 6.22 -26.99 0.02
CA ILE A 55 5.26 -27.05 1.14
C ILE A 55 4.86 -28.50 1.45
N GLN A 56 4.72 -29.35 0.42
CA GLN A 56 4.45 -30.78 0.60
C GLN A 56 5.60 -31.50 1.30
N GLU A 57 6.84 -31.25 0.87
CA GLU A 57 8.06 -31.78 1.53
C GLU A 57 8.19 -31.33 2.99
N ASN A 58 7.61 -30.18 3.33
CA ASN A 58 7.59 -29.63 4.69
C ASN A 58 6.30 -29.98 5.47
N GLY A 59 5.53 -30.96 5.00
CA GLY A 59 4.41 -31.56 5.72
C GLY A 59 3.13 -30.73 5.74
N GLY A 60 2.94 -29.83 4.77
CA GLY A 60 1.73 -29.01 4.65
C GLY A 60 1.05 -29.08 3.29
N ARG A 61 -0.04 -28.32 3.15
CA ARG A 61 -0.79 -28.20 1.89
C ARG A 61 -0.89 -26.73 1.48
N TYR A 62 -0.45 -26.43 0.26
CA TYR A 62 -0.52 -25.07 -0.27
C TYR A 62 -1.90 -24.76 -0.86
N ASP A 63 -2.50 -23.65 -0.44
CA ASP A 63 -3.81 -23.16 -0.88
C ASP A 63 -3.75 -22.26 -2.14
N ARG A 64 -2.56 -22.07 -2.71
CA ARG A 64 -2.30 -21.16 -3.86
C ARG A 64 -2.67 -19.70 -3.58
N GLN A 65 -2.57 -19.27 -2.32
CA GLN A 65 -2.89 -17.91 -1.89
C GLN A 65 -1.70 -17.12 -1.30
N ALA A 66 -0.45 -17.50 -1.57
CA ALA A 66 0.72 -16.78 -1.02
C ALA A 66 0.75 -15.28 -1.36
N ARG A 67 0.13 -14.87 -2.48
CA ARG A 67 -0.04 -13.45 -2.84
C ARG A 67 -0.78 -12.63 -1.77
N HIS A 68 -1.61 -13.27 -0.93
CA HIS A 68 -2.33 -12.61 0.15
C HIS A 68 -1.42 -12.14 1.29
N LEU A 69 -0.21 -12.70 1.44
CA LEU A 69 0.81 -12.16 2.34
C LEU A 69 1.15 -10.70 1.99
N GLY A 70 1.01 -10.30 0.73
CA GLY A 70 1.11 -8.89 0.32
C GLY A 70 0.04 -7.98 0.91
N SER A 71 -1.18 -8.52 1.12
CA SER A 71 -2.28 -7.82 1.83
C SER A 71 -2.06 -7.78 3.35
N ASP A 72 -1.22 -8.68 3.87
CA ASP A 72 -0.79 -8.68 5.28
C ASP A 72 0.42 -7.76 5.51
N GLY A 73 0.91 -7.10 4.45
CA GLY A 73 2.00 -6.13 4.51
C GLY A 73 3.39 -6.67 4.16
N TRP A 74 3.53 -7.95 3.79
CA TRP A 74 4.81 -8.53 3.38
C TRP A 74 5.24 -8.05 2.00
N PHE A 75 6.49 -7.61 1.86
CA PHE A 75 6.99 -7.07 0.59
C PHE A 75 7.33 -8.18 -0.39
N LEU A 76 6.31 -8.58 -1.16
CA LEU A 76 6.43 -9.50 -2.27
C LEU A 76 6.53 -8.80 -3.62
N LYS A 77 7.11 -9.50 -4.59
CA LYS A 77 7.05 -9.20 -6.02
C LYS A 77 6.43 -10.37 -6.76
N SER A 78 5.71 -10.09 -7.85
CA SER A 78 5.15 -11.10 -8.75
C SER A 78 5.43 -10.73 -10.21
N GLY A 79 5.48 -11.71 -11.12
CA GLY A 79 5.47 -11.43 -12.55
C GLY A 79 4.07 -11.20 -13.13
N ASN A 80 3.01 -11.31 -12.32
CA ASN A 80 1.65 -11.05 -12.77
C ASN A 80 1.38 -9.54 -12.89
N THR A 81 1.33 -9.03 -14.12
CA THR A 81 1.04 -7.62 -14.45
C THR A 81 -0.33 -7.14 -13.98
N ARG A 82 -1.28 -8.04 -13.71
CA ARG A 82 -2.61 -7.71 -13.18
C ARG A 82 -2.65 -7.59 -11.66
N SER A 83 -1.53 -7.83 -10.97
CA SER A 83 -1.47 -7.67 -9.52
C SER A 83 -1.62 -6.21 -9.12
N THR A 84 -2.59 -5.93 -8.26
CA THR A 84 -2.84 -4.59 -7.71
C THR A 84 -2.35 -4.41 -6.28
N ARG A 85 -2.04 -5.51 -5.57
CA ARG A 85 -1.68 -5.49 -4.14
C ARG A 85 -0.21 -5.76 -3.87
N ILE A 86 0.53 -6.29 -4.84
CA ILE A 86 1.99 -6.51 -4.79
C ILE A 86 2.64 -5.97 -6.06
N LYS A 87 3.90 -5.52 -5.94
CA LYS A 87 4.63 -4.93 -7.06
C LYS A 87 4.89 -5.97 -8.15
N CYS A 88 4.64 -5.58 -9.41
CA CYS A 88 5.02 -6.37 -10.56
C CYS A 88 6.53 -6.19 -10.83
N ASP A 89 7.25 -7.28 -11.11
CA ASP A 89 8.61 -7.24 -11.68
C ASP A 89 8.57 -7.89 -13.06
N GLN A 90 8.78 -7.10 -14.11
CA GLN A 90 8.61 -7.56 -15.50
C GLN A 90 9.62 -8.64 -15.92
N ARG A 91 10.66 -8.88 -15.12
CA ARG A 91 11.66 -9.93 -15.36
C ARG A 91 11.20 -11.30 -14.83
N MET A 92 10.14 -11.34 -14.04
CA MET A 92 9.57 -12.57 -13.48
C MET A 92 8.47 -13.11 -14.40
N ARG A 93 8.29 -14.43 -14.42
CA ARG A 93 7.19 -15.10 -15.11
C ARG A 93 5.87 -14.86 -14.38
N ARG A 94 4.76 -14.95 -15.11
CA ARG A 94 3.42 -14.59 -14.61
C ARG A 94 3.03 -15.34 -13.33
N ASP A 95 3.44 -16.59 -13.19
CA ASP A 95 3.15 -17.49 -12.08
C ASP A 95 4.19 -17.43 -10.95
N GLU A 96 5.23 -16.62 -11.10
CA GLU A 96 6.28 -16.48 -10.09
C GLU A 96 5.91 -15.47 -9.00
N LEU A 97 6.42 -15.76 -7.81
CA LEU A 97 6.33 -14.94 -6.60
C LEU A 97 7.69 -14.92 -5.91
N MET A 98 8.01 -13.80 -5.26
CA MET A 98 9.29 -13.64 -4.56
C MET A 98 9.11 -12.78 -3.31
N LEU A 99 9.65 -13.22 -2.17
CA LEU A 99 9.84 -12.35 -1.01
C LEU A 99 11.02 -11.41 -1.27
N HIS A 100 10.70 -10.14 -1.48
CA HIS A 100 11.68 -9.13 -1.87
C HIS A 100 12.40 -8.51 -0.67
N SER A 101 11.66 -8.29 0.42
CA SER A 101 12.21 -7.66 1.62
C SER A 101 11.59 -8.21 2.90
N VAL A 102 12.45 -8.32 3.91
CA VAL A 102 12.10 -8.57 5.33
C VAL A 102 12.48 -7.38 6.21
N LYS A 103 12.94 -6.28 5.59
CA LYS A 103 13.35 -5.03 6.26
C LYS A 103 12.38 -3.87 6.02
N LYS A 104 11.59 -3.95 4.95
CA LYS A 104 10.64 -2.91 4.54
C LYS A 104 9.29 -3.58 4.27
N PRO A 105 8.16 -2.97 4.67
CA PRO A 105 6.84 -3.47 4.35
C PRO A 105 6.54 -3.34 2.85
N ASN A 106 5.48 -4.00 2.41
CA ASN A 106 4.93 -3.81 1.07
C ASN A 106 4.53 -2.33 0.89
N PRO A 107 5.14 -1.60 -0.06
CA PRO A 107 4.87 -0.17 -0.22
C PRO A 107 3.44 0.11 -0.69
N ILE A 108 2.81 -0.79 -1.45
CA ILE A 108 1.43 -0.61 -1.91
C ILE A 108 0.47 -0.68 -0.72
N TRP A 109 0.63 -1.71 0.12
CA TRP A 109 -0.14 -1.90 1.34
C TRP A 109 0.07 -0.75 2.34
N LEU A 110 1.32 -0.30 2.52
CA LEU A 110 1.64 0.78 3.44
C LEU A 110 0.95 2.08 3.00
N LYS A 111 0.97 2.40 1.70
CA LYS A 111 0.27 3.56 1.13
C LYS A 111 -1.24 3.47 1.38
N GLN A 112 -1.87 2.32 1.13
CA GLN A 112 -3.30 2.12 1.37
C GLN A 112 -3.67 2.33 2.85
N ARG A 113 -2.86 1.82 3.79
CA ARG A 113 -3.09 2.04 5.22
C ARG A 113 -2.99 3.51 5.63
N LYS A 114 -2.02 4.26 5.10
CA LYS A 114 -1.91 5.71 5.36
C LYS A 114 -3.16 6.44 4.88
N ILE A 115 -3.66 6.11 3.70
CA ILE A 115 -4.88 6.70 3.13
C ILE A 115 -6.11 6.41 3.99
N SER A 116 -6.31 5.16 4.43
CA SER A 116 -7.40 4.81 5.36
C SER A 116 -7.29 5.57 6.68
N ARG A 117 -6.09 5.65 7.27
CA ARG A 117 -5.87 6.38 8.51
C ARG A 117 -6.26 7.86 8.39
N LEU A 118 -5.85 8.51 7.29
CA LEU A 118 -6.15 9.93 7.03
C LEU A 118 -7.65 10.19 6.74
N TYR A 119 -8.23 9.47 5.78
CA TYR A 119 -9.55 9.83 5.23
C TYR A 119 -10.73 8.95 5.69
N GLU A 120 -10.48 7.83 6.37
CA GLU A 120 -11.55 6.99 6.94
C GLU A 120 -11.61 7.13 8.45
N LEU A 121 -10.46 7.30 9.10
CA LEU A 121 -10.38 7.46 10.55
C LEU A 121 -10.20 8.92 11.00
N GLY A 122 -9.94 9.85 10.08
CA GLY A 122 -9.66 11.26 10.43
C GLY A 122 -8.41 11.41 11.31
N LYS A 123 -7.44 10.49 11.18
CA LYS A 123 -6.24 10.45 12.02
C LYS A 123 -5.01 10.79 11.19
N GLY A 124 -4.20 11.71 11.68
CA GLY A 124 -2.93 12.10 11.06
C GLY A 124 -2.78 13.61 11.03
N ASP A 125 -1.72 14.06 10.38
CA ASP A 125 -1.41 15.48 10.27
C ASP A 125 -1.07 15.87 8.82
N TRP A 126 -0.79 17.16 8.63
CA TRP A 126 -0.48 17.71 7.33
C TRP A 126 0.77 17.10 6.70
N SER A 127 1.77 16.73 7.50
CA SER A 127 3.02 16.13 7.04
C SER A 127 2.76 14.71 6.51
N GLU A 128 2.01 13.90 7.25
CA GLU A 128 1.58 12.55 6.83
C GLU A 128 0.77 12.60 5.52
N LEU A 129 -0.08 13.62 5.36
CA LEU A 129 -0.88 13.83 4.17
C LEU A 129 -0.01 14.25 2.96
N LEU A 130 0.94 15.17 3.14
CA LEU A 130 1.90 15.52 2.09
C LEU A 130 2.73 14.32 1.64
N GLU A 131 3.22 13.49 2.57
CA GLU A 131 3.96 12.28 2.26
C GLU A 131 3.10 11.29 1.44
N THR A 132 1.81 11.19 1.78
CA THR A 132 0.86 10.33 1.05
C THR A 132 0.68 10.77 -0.40
N PHE A 133 0.71 12.08 -0.66
CA PHE A 133 0.61 12.68 -1.99
C PHE A 133 1.98 12.91 -2.67
N ALA A 134 3.08 12.47 -2.08
CA ALA A 134 4.43 12.78 -2.58
C ALA A 134 4.70 12.31 -4.01
N ASP A 135 4.06 11.23 -4.49
CA ASP A 135 4.19 10.76 -5.88
C ASP A 135 3.16 11.41 -6.84
N ARG A 136 2.23 12.18 -6.30
CA ARG A 136 1.07 12.76 -7.01
C ARG A 136 1.20 14.27 -7.19
N GLY A 137 1.77 14.96 -6.20
CA GLY A 137 1.75 16.41 -6.12
C GLY A 137 0.35 16.94 -5.78
N CYS A 138 -0.07 18.02 -6.44
CA CYS A 138 -1.40 18.59 -6.24
C CYS A 138 -2.51 17.56 -6.51
N ALA A 139 -3.45 17.41 -5.57
CA ALA A 139 -4.56 16.47 -5.68
C ALA A 139 -5.45 16.70 -6.91
N VAL A 140 -5.59 17.96 -7.32
CA VAL A 140 -6.42 18.37 -8.48
C VAL A 140 -5.63 18.18 -9.78
N CYS A 141 -4.56 18.97 -9.98
CA CYS A 141 -3.86 19.02 -11.27
C CYS A 141 -2.61 18.14 -11.38
N GLY A 142 -2.06 17.64 -10.27
CA GLY A 142 -0.85 16.83 -10.25
C GLY A 142 0.48 17.56 -10.37
N ARG A 143 0.47 18.89 -10.42
CA ARG A 143 1.71 19.66 -10.50
C ARG A 143 2.50 19.50 -9.19
N PHE A 144 3.81 19.39 -9.36
CA PHE A 144 4.77 19.43 -8.27
C PHE A 144 5.17 20.88 -7.99
N VAL A 145 4.93 21.35 -6.77
CA VAL A 145 5.30 22.69 -6.32
C VAL A 145 6.03 22.60 -4.99
N LYS A 146 6.82 23.64 -4.67
CA LYS A 146 7.61 23.70 -3.43
C LYS A 146 6.73 23.73 -2.18
N HIS A 147 5.56 24.38 -2.28
CA HIS A 147 4.60 24.53 -1.19
C HIS A 147 3.20 24.22 -1.72
N TYR A 148 2.43 23.48 -0.92
CA TYR A 148 1.03 23.19 -1.20
C TYR A 148 0.16 23.87 -0.15
N ASP A 149 -0.97 24.37 -0.59
CA ASP A 149 -2.05 24.81 0.29
C ASP A 149 -2.89 23.62 0.72
N LYS A 150 -3.53 23.78 1.88
CA LYS A 150 -4.54 22.87 2.42
C LYS A 150 -5.89 23.22 1.83
N GLY A 151 -6.18 22.70 0.63
CA GLY A 151 -7.44 22.95 -0.06
C GLY A 151 -8.56 22.07 0.44
N HIS A 152 -9.77 22.62 0.58
CA HIS A 152 -10.96 21.87 0.97
C HIS A 152 -11.39 20.88 -0.12
N LEU A 153 -11.84 19.70 0.29
CA LEU A 153 -12.63 18.81 -0.56
C LEU A 153 -14.08 19.28 -0.62
N ASP A 154 -14.63 19.74 0.50
CA ASP A 154 -15.95 20.35 0.56
C ASP A 154 -15.88 21.63 1.40
N PRO A 155 -16.14 22.81 0.80
CA PRO A 155 -16.06 24.09 1.51
C PRO A 155 -17.13 24.26 2.58
N GLN A 156 -18.21 23.47 2.55
CA GLN A 156 -19.27 23.49 3.56
C GLN A 156 -18.95 22.64 4.79
N ARG A 157 -17.89 21.82 4.72
CA ARG A 157 -17.46 20.94 5.81
C ARG A 157 -16.30 21.56 6.59
N PRO A 158 -16.14 21.21 7.88
CA PRO A 158 -15.06 21.74 8.71
C PRO A 158 -13.66 21.50 8.13
N TYR A 159 -12.72 22.33 8.57
CA TYR A 159 -11.31 22.23 8.22
C TYR A 159 -10.63 21.08 9.00
N SER A 160 -10.75 19.86 8.48
CA SER A 160 -10.23 18.64 9.12
C SER A 160 -9.41 17.80 8.14
N ILE A 161 -8.61 16.86 8.66
CA ILE A 161 -7.65 16.08 7.85
C ILE A 161 -8.34 15.26 6.76
N GLU A 162 -9.56 14.79 7.02
CA GLU A 162 -10.39 14.04 6.09
C GLU A 162 -11.12 14.92 5.06
N ASN A 163 -11.07 16.25 5.22
CA ASN A 163 -11.70 17.22 4.33
C ASN A 163 -10.70 18.16 3.64
N ILE A 164 -9.40 17.94 3.80
CA ILE A 164 -8.36 18.72 3.11
C ILE A 164 -7.47 17.82 2.24
N VAL A 165 -6.89 18.41 1.20
CA VAL A 165 -5.92 17.78 0.30
C VAL A 165 -4.83 18.79 -0.09
N PRO A 166 -3.65 18.36 -0.59
CA PRO A 166 -2.66 19.29 -1.10
C PRO A 166 -3.09 19.87 -2.43
N MET A 167 -3.23 21.19 -2.49
CA MET A 167 -3.54 21.93 -3.71
C MET A 167 -2.42 22.91 -4.04
N CYS A 168 -2.12 23.13 -5.33
CA CYS A 168 -1.34 24.31 -5.69
C CYS A 168 -2.20 25.57 -5.53
N VAL A 169 -1.56 26.72 -5.37
CA VAL A 169 -2.23 28.03 -5.15
C VAL A 169 -3.28 28.30 -6.24
N GLU A 170 -2.96 28.03 -7.51
CA GLU A 170 -3.90 28.20 -8.62
C GLU A 170 -5.19 27.38 -8.46
N CYS A 171 -5.05 26.07 -8.16
CA CYS A 171 -6.21 25.19 -7.98
C CYS A 171 -7.01 25.55 -6.73
N ASN A 172 -6.32 25.92 -5.64
CA ASN A 172 -6.96 26.30 -4.39
C ASN A 172 -7.77 27.60 -4.55
N ASN A 173 -7.19 28.62 -5.18
CA ASN A 173 -7.86 29.89 -5.45
C ASN A 173 -9.08 29.72 -6.37
N TRP A 174 -8.93 28.95 -7.46
CA TRP A 174 -10.05 28.63 -8.34
C TRP A 174 -11.17 27.88 -7.60
N ALA A 175 -10.82 26.86 -6.82
CA ALA A 175 -11.79 26.09 -6.05
C ALA A 175 -12.57 26.97 -5.06
N GLY A 176 -11.86 27.87 -4.36
CA GLY A 176 -12.46 28.82 -3.42
C GLY A 176 -13.38 29.82 -4.12
N ALA A 177 -12.95 30.39 -5.25
CA ALA A 177 -13.75 31.37 -5.99
C ALA A 177 -15.06 30.80 -6.56
N HIS A 178 -15.10 29.49 -6.82
CA HIS A 178 -16.27 28.81 -7.40
C HIS A 178 -16.98 27.85 -6.43
N ASN A 179 -16.63 27.88 -5.13
CA ASN A 179 -17.18 27.00 -4.10
C ASN A 179 -17.23 25.52 -4.53
N VAL A 180 -16.13 25.03 -5.10
CA VAL A 180 -16.08 23.71 -5.73
C VAL A 180 -16.06 22.61 -4.67
N THR A 181 -16.97 21.64 -4.80
CA THR A 181 -16.89 20.37 -4.05
C THR A 181 -16.16 19.33 -4.90
N PHE A 182 -15.22 18.61 -4.29
CA PHE A 182 -14.46 17.53 -4.89
C PHE A 182 -14.83 16.15 -4.31
N GLN A 183 -14.85 15.15 -5.18
CA GLN A 183 -14.78 13.75 -4.80
C GLN A 183 -13.32 13.27 -4.92
N LEU A 184 -12.76 12.79 -3.80
CA LEU A 184 -11.41 12.22 -3.80
C LEU A 184 -11.45 10.74 -4.23
N ASP A 185 -10.85 10.45 -5.39
CA ASP A 185 -10.44 9.10 -5.74
C ASP A 185 -9.24 8.70 -4.86
N LYS A 186 -9.51 8.00 -3.76
CA LYS A 186 -8.50 7.54 -2.79
C LYS A 186 -7.48 6.57 -3.39
N ARG A 187 -7.79 5.91 -4.52
CA ARG A 187 -6.87 4.94 -5.14
C ARG A 187 -5.76 5.66 -5.90
N ASN A 188 -6.13 6.72 -6.64
CA ASN A 188 -5.20 7.49 -7.47
C ASN A 188 -4.81 8.84 -6.84
N LEU A 189 -5.41 9.20 -5.71
CA LEU A 189 -5.24 10.46 -5.01
C LEU A 189 -5.58 11.67 -5.91
N ILE A 190 -6.72 11.57 -6.60
CA ILE A 190 -7.21 12.61 -7.51
C ILE A 190 -8.49 13.21 -6.93
N ALA A 191 -8.49 14.51 -6.66
CA ALA A 191 -9.68 15.26 -6.30
C ALA A 191 -10.39 15.73 -7.58
N ARG A 192 -11.56 15.15 -7.88
CA ARG A 192 -12.36 15.50 -9.07
C ARG A 192 -13.53 16.39 -8.68
N PRO A 193 -13.75 17.53 -9.37
CA PRO A 193 -14.89 18.40 -9.07
C PRO A 193 -16.20 17.67 -9.36
N ILE A 194 -17.20 17.80 -8.48
CA ILE A 194 -18.51 17.16 -8.61
C ILE A 194 -19.70 18.13 -8.52
N LYS A 195 -19.51 19.32 -7.95
CA LYS A 195 -20.53 20.39 -7.94
C LYS A 195 -19.89 21.76 -8.15
N PHE A 196 -20.57 22.58 -8.93
CA PHE A 196 -20.37 24.02 -9.02
C PHE A 196 -21.62 24.69 -8.48
N THR A 197 -21.47 25.58 -7.53
CA THR A 197 -22.49 26.61 -7.27
C THR A 197 -22.05 27.83 -8.04
N PHE A 198 -22.66 28.08 -9.20
CA PHE A 198 -22.63 29.41 -9.79
C PHE A 198 -23.63 30.23 -8.99
N GLU A 199 -23.16 31.21 -8.21
CA GLU A 199 -24.02 32.31 -7.80
C GLU A 199 -24.28 33.12 -9.07
N SER A 200 -25.54 33.07 -9.53
CA SER A 200 -26.10 33.89 -10.62
C SER A 200 -26.25 35.33 -10.19
#